data_AF-A0A0F9C4T0-F1
#
_entry.id   AF-A0A0F9C4T0-F1
#
_cell.length_a   1.000
_cell.length_b   1.000
_cell.length_c   1.000
_cell.angle_alpha   90.00
_cell.angle_beta   90.00
_cell.angle_gamma   90.00
#
_symmetry.space_group_name_H-M   'P 1'
#
loop_
_entity.id
_entity.type
_entity.pdbx_description
1 polymer ?
#
loop_
_entity_poly.entity_id
_entity_poly.type
_entity_poly.pdbx_seq_one_letter_code
_entity_poly.pdbx_strand_id
1 'polypeptide(L)' 'MFAPLEGKRKFYIMDDADTMTIEAANCLLKALEEPPGYVTIILVASNPSLLPSTILSRCQRLRFLPLKLEEVARLLATQG' A
#
# COMPACT_ATOMS: atom_id res chain seq x y z
N MET A 1 -7.31 10.56 -13.27
CA MET A 1 -6.60 9.30 -13.59
C MET A 1 -7.10 8.82 -14.95
N PHE A 2 -6.22 8.31 -15.80
CA PHE A 2 -6.58 7.80 -17.12
C PHE A 2 -6.98 6.32 -17.07
N ALA A 3 -7.83 5.91 -18.01
CA ALA A 3 -8.20 4.51 -18.21
C ALA A 3 -6.96 3.62 -18.39
N PRO A 4 -7.06 2.31 -18.09
CA PRO A 4 -5.96 1.38 -18.35
C PRO A 4 -5.61 1.40 -19.84
N LEU A 5 -4.30 1.40 -20.16
CA LEU A 5 -3.83 1.26 -21.54
C LEU A 5 -4.14 -0.14 -22.06
N GLU A 6 -3.93 -1.14 -21.20
CA GLU A 6 -4.28 -2.53 -21.43
C GLU A 6 -4.96 -3.12 -20.17
N GLY A 7 -5.84 -4.09 -20.37
CA GLY A 7 -6.54 -4.79 -19.28
C GLY A 7 -7.75 -4.05 -18.70
N LYS A 8 -8.40 -4.70 -17.71
CA LYS A 8 -9.64 -4.21 -17.07
C LYS A 8 -9.39 -3.34 -15.83
N ARG A 9 -8.18 -3.38 -15.27
CA ARG A 9 -7.80 -2.77 -13.99
C ARG A 9 -6.46 -2.07 -14.11
N LYS A 10 -6.26 -1.02 -13.32
CA LYS A 10 -4.99 -0.30 -13.18
C LYS A 10 -4.62 -0.22 -11.70
N PHE A 11 -3.40 -0.64 -11.38
CA PHE A 11 -2.89 -0.61 -10.02
C PHE A 11 -1.86 0.50 -9.85
N TYR A 12 -1.96 1.26 -8.77
CA TYR A 12 -0.93 2.19 -8.32
C TYR A 12 -0.35 1.64 -7.02
N ILE A 13 0.93 1.32 -7.02
CA ILE A 13 1.65 0.87 -5.83
C ILE A 13 2.57 2.02 -5.41
N MET A 14 2.37 2.51 -4.19
CA MET A 14 3.25 3.48 -3.58
C MET A 14 4.00 2.80 -2.46
N ASP A 15 5.29 2.60 -2.68
CA ASP A 15 6.20 2.06 -1.68
C ASP A 15 6.60 3.15 -0.69
N ASP A 16 6.98 2.74 0.53
CA ASP A 16 7.37 3.64 1.63
C ASP A 16 6.39 4.80 1.86
N ALA A 17 5.09 4.52 1.81
CA ALA A 17 4.03 5.51 1.94
C ALA A 17 4.08 6.29 3.27
N ASP A 18 4.67 5.70 4.31
CA ASP A 18 4.94 6.33 5.61
C ASP A 18 6.01 7.43 5.57
N THR A 19 6.71 7.61 4.45
CA THR A 19 7.69 8.69 4.22
C THR A 19 7.13 9.89 3.46
N MET A 20 5.86 9.84 3.04
CA MET A 20 5.21 10.93 2.32
C MET A 20 5.22 12.23 3.12
N THR A 21 5.43 13.36 2.44
CA THR A 21 5.14 14.66 3.04
C THR A 21 3.64 14.82 3.27
N ILE A 22 3.28 15.74 4.17
CA ILE A 22 1.88 16.04 4.48
C ILE A 22 1.14 16.52 3.23
N GLU A 23 1.79 17.31 2.37
CA GLU A 23 1.23 17.81 1.11
C GLU A 23 0.93 16.65 0.16
N ALA A 24 1.86 15.70 0.00
CA ALA A 24 1.66 14.54 -0.86
C ALA A 24 0.49 13.67 -0.37
N ALA A 25 0.43 13.42 0.95
CA ALA A 25 -0.68 12.69 1.56
C ALA A 25 -2.03 13.41 1.34
N ASN A 26 -2.08 14.72 1.52
CA ASN A 26 -3.30 15.50 1.30
C ASN A 26 -3.75 15.49 -0.16
N CYS A 27 -2.81 15.59 -1.12
CA CYS A 27 -3.13 15.47 -2.54
C CYS A 27 -3.72 14.10 -2.89
N LEU A 28 -3.27 13.04 -2.21
CA LEU A 28 -3.74 11.67 -2.44
C LEU A 28 -5.18 11.43 -1.93
N LEU A 29 -5.65 12.19 -0.94
CA LEU A 29 -6.96 11.98 -0.32
C LEU A 29 -8.11 11.94 -1.33
N LYS A 30 -8.13 12.88 -2.28
CA LYS A 30 -9.18 12.92 -3.31
C LYS A 30 -9.23 11.66 -4.17
N ALA A 31 -8.08 11.05 -4.42
CA ALA A 31 -7.99 9.82 -5.19
C ALA A 31 -8.42 8.58 -4.39
N LEU A 32 -8.27 8.60 -3.06
CA LEU A 32 -8.70 7.51 -2.17
C LEU A 32 -10.20 7.55 -1.88
N GLU A 33 -10.82 8.73 -1.87
CA GLU A 33 -12.26 8.88 -1.61
C GLU A 33 -13.12 8.35 -2.75
N GLU A 34 -12.78 8.70 -3.99
CA GLU A 34 -13.54 8.31 -5.18
C GLU A 34 -12.58 7.80 -6.26
N PRO A 35 -11.92 6.63 -6.04
CA PRO A 35 -11.08 6.05 -7.07
C PRO A 35 -11.97 5.68 -8.27
N PRO A 36 -11.49 5.88 -9.51
CA PRO A 36 -12.20 5.35 -10.66
C PRO A 36 -12.42 3.84 -10.49
N GLY A 37 -13.57 3.31 -10.94
CA GLY A 37 -13.95 1.92 -10.68
C GLY A 37 -12.97 0.85 -11.21
N TYR A 38 -12.04 1.23 -12.10
CA TYR A 38 -10.97 0.37 -12.63
C TYR A 38 -9.64 0.53 -11.88
N VAL A 39 -9.51 1.46 -10.94
CA VAL A 39 -8.28 1.74 -10.20
C VAL A 39 -8.27 1.02 -8.86
N THR A 40 -7.10 0.53 -8.47
CA THR A 40 -6.80 0.13 -7.09
C THR A 40 -5.48 0.76 -6.67
N ILE A 41 -5.50 1.42 -5.52
CA ILE A 41 -4.32 2.08 -4.93
C ILE A 41 -3.84 1.21 -3.78
N ILE A 42 -2.57 0.84 -3.80
CA ILE A 42 -1.91 0.03 -2.78
C ILE A 42 -0.83 0.90 -2.15
N LEU A 43 -0.95 1.11 -0.86
CA LEU A 43 0.05 1.82 -0.06
C LEU A 43 0.81 0.79 0.76
N VAL A 44 2.13 0.74 0.59
CA VAL A 44 3.02 -0.09 1.40
C VAL A 44 3.65 0.82 2.44
N ALA A 45 3.56 0.44 3.71
CA ALA A 45 4.12 1.21 4.81
C ALA A 45 4.74 0.26 5.84
N SER A 46 5.98 0.54 6.22
CA SER A 46 6.67 -0.21 7.28
C SER A 46 6.14 0.18 8.65
N ASN A 47 5.85 1.47 8.85
CA ASN A 47 5.22 1.98 10.07
C ASN A 47 3.91 2.73 9.75
N PRO A 48 2.75 2.04 9.75
CA PRO A 48 1.47 2.67 9.42
C PRO A 48 1.04 3.75 10.44
N SER A 49 1.69 3.87 11.60
CA SER A 49 1.37 4.94 12.57
C SER A 49 1.86 6.32 12.14
N LEU A 50 2.82 6.38 11.20
CA LEU A 50 3.32 7.63 10.62
C LEU A 50 2.41 8.17 9.52
N LEU A 51 1.50 7.35 8.99
CA LEU A 51 0.51 7.79 8.02
C LEU A 51 -0.58 8.66 8.70
N PRO A 52 -1.07 9.71 8.03
CA PRO A 52 -2.20 10.49 8.53
C PRO A 52 -3.44 9.62 8.76
N SER A 53 -4.19 9.89 9.83
CA SER A 53 -5.45 9.20 10.14
C SER A 53 -6.50 9.31 9.03
N THR A 54 -6.44 10.39 8.24
CA THR A 54 -7.29 10.63 7.07
C THR A 54 -7.03 9.63 5.94
N ILE A 55 -5.78 9.23 5.71
CA ILE A 55 -5.41 8.14 4.78
C ILE A 55 -5.88 6.81 5.35
N LEU A 56 -5.54 6.54 6.61
CA LEU A 56 -5.83 5.26 7.26
C LEU A 56 -7.33 4.95 7.41
N SER A 57 -8.20 5.96 7.40
CA SER A 57 -9.67 5.79 7.45
C SER A 57 -10.30 5.47 6.10
N ARG A 58 -9.59 5.73 5.00
CA ARG A 58 -10.04 5.48 3.61
C ARG A 58 -9.39 4.25 2.98
N CYS A 59 -8.48 3.60 3.70
CA CYS A 59 -7.78 2.41 3.23
C CYS A 59 -8.22 1.16 4.00
N GLN A 60 -8.36 0.05 3.30
CA GLN A 60 -8.39 -1.26 3.94
C GLN A 60 -6.99 -1.63 4.43
N ARG A 61 -6.87 -2.00 5.71
CA ARG A 61 -5.57 -2.39 6.29
C ARG A 61 -5.33 -3.88 6.11
N LEU A 62 -4.36 -4.22 5.28
CA LEU A 62 -3.81 -5.58 5.17
C LEU A 62 -2.50 -5.63 5.97
N ARG A 63 -2.48 -6.39 7.07
CA ARG A 63 -1.28 -6.56 7.88
C ARG A 63 -0.53 -7.82 7.46
N PHE A 64 0.73 -7.66 7.07
CA PHE A 64 1.65 -8.76 6.93
C PHE A 64 2.21 -9.10 8.30
N LEU A 65 1.92 -10.32 8.77
CA LEU A 65 2.46 -10.83 10.02
C LEU A 65 3.84 -11.44 9.74
N PRO A 66 4.76 -11.39 10.72
CA PRO A 66 6.04 -12.08 10.59
C PRO A 66 5.82 -13.57 10.35
N LEU A 67 6.71 -14.18 9.57
CA LEU A 67 6.76 -15.63 9.40
C LEU A 67 7.07 -16.32 10.73
N LYS A 68 6.65 -17.58 10.85
CA LYS A 68 7.01 -18.38 12.03
C LYS A 68 8.52 -18.65 12.03
N LEU A 69 9.12 -18.77 13.20
CA LEU A 69 10.57 -18.95 13.34
C LEU A 69 11.06 -20.19 12.59
N GLU A 70 10.27 -21.28 12.59
CA GLU A 70 10.60 -22.51 11.89
C GLU A 70 10.61 -22.32 10.36
N GLU A 71 9.71 -21.49 9.84
CA GLU A 71 9.65 -21.15 8.41
C GLU A 71 10.84 -20.29 8.01
N VAL A 72 11.20 -19.31 8.84
CA VAL A 72 12.39 -18.47 8.64
C VAL A 72 13.65 -19.32 8.62
N ALA A 73 13.82 -20.20 9.62
CA ALA A 73 14.97 -21.10 9.71
C ALA A 73 15.08 -22.02 8.48
N ARG A 74 13.95 -22.58 8.02
CA ARG A 74 13.89 -23.42 6.82
C ARG A 74 14.28 -22.66 5.55
N LEU A 75 13.78 -21.43 5.37
CA LEU A 75 14.08 -20.60 4.20
C LEU A 75 15.56 -20.21 4.15
N LEU A 76 16.14 -19.80 5.28
CA LEU A 76 17.57 -19.47 5.38
C LEU A 76 18.46 -20.68 5.06
N ALA A 77 18.09 -21.88 5.52
CA ALA A 77 18.87 -23.10 5.27
C ALA A 77 18.78 -23.62 3.82
N THR A 78 17.77 -23.21 3.06
CA THR A 78 17.54 -23.68 1.67
C THR A 78 17.95 -22.66 0.61
N GLN A 79 18.08 -21.39 0.97
CA GLN A 79 18.35 -20.29 0.03
C GLN A 79 19.60 -19.46 0.38
N GLY A 80 20.27 -19.73 1.50
CA GLY A 80 21.57 -19.15 1.86
C GLY A 80 22.72 -20.07 1.47
#